data_AF-A0A507FEQ0-F1
#
_entry.id   AF-A0A507FEQ0-F1
#
_cell.length_a   1.000
_cell.length_b   1.000
_cell.length_c   1.000
_cell.angle_alpha   90.00
_cell.angle_beta   90.00
_cell.angle_gamma   90.00
#
_symmetry.space_group_name_H-M   'P 1'
#
loop_
_entity.id
_entity.type
_entity.pdbx_description
1 polymer ?
#
loop_
_entity_poly.entity_id
_entity_poly.type
_entity_poly.pdbx_seq_one_letter_code
_entity_poly.pdbx_strand_id
1 'polypeptide(L)'
;MSLERLSNLVDGYLAVQHARDTLAHAAVMARAAAAVTDADSFAQLCLRCKDSDSERQLLIATHARISGATVRSLNALLVKAKWPAQTAQLEMDQHFKNELSQKISFLTRLHIAISNARVVVETPLQQIFSHVLTRLKFHFFAAQKATNRMDKPEWLLNYTLKLIEDHGPFLDLVQDILDQVPENRLIAKTEYISHLMNGFVKDRIQSIALKLMNHDAPLFSHLLTEVMRFDKTLQNVHLYYGSENANNDSSKNLFDGSLLVQVFCMDPILFQPWLDIEAEVAQMRLTNIMKADPWVAHLDSSSDAIKHTNSSEKLLDLLSVITDRYKNLPPLHQLAFFEQLQLRLLNQYLEIAKDTLNAYQSTFQPTVSEAAVVSKFERLENVLSVAASLDAIVVVTREWGEEPVFLEMLAQFNVSESHEAQVDGNADERMLSGSMFKGVEADYMRVILQIEDITADDCLQYIVESMWRYDLKNWSTFQFEDETEKDSVPVSPELSETLGHLVTLLSIFDLRLAPRRSKQLKRIFLARLLERFLERIASVGRFSLDGAVQFARNVHAFLNLFPGVVKQTGALGMRLMDTLTVLQMSPIAVQELRQVLARAESAGAGGEQVLVGMGILCLTAEQ
;
A
#
# COMPACT_ATOMS: atom_id res chain seq x y z
N MET A 1 -42.61 60.35 -17.99
CA MET A 1 -42.63 59.26 -16.99
C MET A 1 -41.52 58.31 -17.38
N SER A 2 -40.43 58.22 -16.61
CA SER A 2 -39.25 57.44 -17.00
C SER A 2 -39.58 55.94 -17.02
N LEU A 3 -39.03 55.23 -18.01
CA LEU A 3 -39.18 53.78 -18.20
C LEU A 3 -38.89 52.98 -16.92
N GLU A 4 -37.96 53.45 -16.08
CA GLU A 4 -37.64 52.86 -14.77
C GLU A 4 -38.80 52.84 -13.77
N ARG A 5 -39.62 53.91 -13.70
CA ARG A 5 -40.78 53.94 -12.78
C ARG A 5 -41.88 53.00 -13.21
N LEU A 6 -42.04 52.77 -14.52
CA LEU A 6 -42.96 51.76 -15.05
C LEU A 6 -42.44 50.35 -14.81
N SER A 7 -41.13 50.11 -14.99
CA SER A 7 -40.50 48.82 -14.67
C SER A 7 -40.73 48.44 -13.21
N ASN A 8 -40.40 49.33 -12.26
CA ASN A 8 -40.56 49.06 -10.83
C ASN A 8 -42.02 48.81 -10.40
N LEU A 9 -42.99 49.43 -11.07
CA LEU A 9 -44.42 49.20 -10.84
C LEU A 9 -44.88 47.85 -11.40
N VAL A 10 -44.35 47.45 -12.57
CA VAL A 10 -44.61 46.14 -13.18
C VAL A 10 -43.96 45.03 -12.34
N ASP A 11 -42.72 45.21 -11.89
CA ASP A 11 -42.01 44.27 -11.03
C ASP A 11 -42.71 44.11 -9.67
N GLY A 12 -43.17 45.22 -9.08
CA GLY A 12 -43.97 45.20 -7.85
C GLY A 12 -45.33 44.51 -8.03
N TYR A 13 -46.01 44.73 -9.16
CA TYR A 13 -47.27 44.06 -9.48
C TYR A 13 -47.09 42.56 -9.72
N LEU A 14 -46.04 42.17 -10.45
CA LEU A 14 -45.67 40.77 -10.69
C LEU A 14 -45.31 40.05 -9.38
N ALA A 15 -44.60 40.72 -8.46
CA ALA A 15 -44.27 40.17 -7.15
C ALA A 15 -45.53 39.92 -6.29
N VAL A 16 -46.48 40.85 -6.29
CA VAL A 16 -47.76 40.68 -5.58
C VAL A 16 -48.62 39.59 -6.20
N GLN A 17 -48.65 39.50 -7.53
CA GLN A 17 -49.39 38.47 -8.25
C GLN A 17 -48.79 37.08 -8.00
N HIS A 18 -47.47 36.96 -8.05
CA HIS A 18 -46.76 35.75 -7.69
C HIS A 18 -47.05 35.33 -6.24
N ALA A 19 -46.97 36.24 -5.27
CA ALA A 19 -47.28 35.96 -3.87
C ALA A 19 -48.73 35.48 -3.66
N ARG A 20 -49.68 36.08 -4.39
CA ARG A 20 -51.10 35.68 -4.36
C ARG A 20 -51.31 34.29 -4.96
N ASP A 21 -50.64 33.98 -6.07
CA ASP A 21 -50.69 32.66 -6.70
C ASP A 21 -50.04 31.59 -5.82
N THR A 22 -48.98 31.94 -5.08
CA THR A 22 -48.32 31.03 -4.12
C THR A 22 -49.24 30.71 -2.94
N LEU A 23 -49.93 31.73 -2.39
CA LEU A 23 -50.92 31.56 -1.32
C LEU A 23 -52.13 30.75 -1.77
N ALA A 24 -52.63 30.99 -2.98
CA ALA A 24 -53.73 30.22 -3.55
C ALA A 24 -53.33 28.74 -3.74
N HIS A 25 -52.11 28.49 -4.22
CA HIS A 25 -51.57 27.14 -4.35
C HIS A 25 -51.45 26.42 -2.99
N ALA A 26 -50.88 27.09 -1.98
CA ALA A 26 -50.76 26.55 -0.63
C ALA A 26 -52.14 26.19 -0.02
N ALA A 27 -53.15 27.03 -0.22
CA ALA A 27 -54.51 26.77 0.25
C ALA A 27 -55.16 25.55 -0.45
N VAL A 28 -54.91 25.37 -1.75
CA VAL A 28 -55.36 24.20 -2.52
C VAL A 28 -54.66 22.94 -2.02
N MET A 29 -53.35 22.99 -1.78
CA MET A 29 -52.57 21.87 -1.26
C MET A 29 -53.01 21.47 0.15
N ALA A 30 -53.25 22.43 1.05
CA ALA A 30 -53.76 22.15 2.38
C ALA A 30 -55.14 21.46 2.36
N ARG A 31 -56.03 21.88 1.46
CA ARG A 31 -57.33 21.21 1.26
C ARG A 31 -57.16 19.79 0.71
N ALA A 32 -56.26 19.61 -0.27
CA ALA A 32 -55.96 18.29 -0.82
C ALA A 32 -55.41 17.35 0.27
N ALA A 33 -54.46 17.83 1.09
CA ALA A 33 -53.89 17.09 2.22
C ALA A 33 -54.92 16.69 3.28
N ALA A 34 -55.89 17.58 3.57
CA ALA A 34 -56.99 17.28 4.48
C ALA A 34 -57.95 16.20 3.94
N ALA A 35 -58.10 16.12 2.61
CA ALA A 35 -58.97 15.15 1.95
C ALA A 35 -58.34 13.75 1.79
N VAL A 36 -57.04 13.58 2.06
CA VAL A 36 -56.36 12.29 1.93
C VAL A 36 -56.83 11.30 3.01
N THR A 37 -57.24 10.11 2.58
CA THR A 37 -57.76 9.04 3.45
C THR A 37 -57.08 7.69 3.26
N ASP A 38 -56.33 7.50 2.17
CA ASP A 38 -55.73 6.22 1.78
C ASP A 38 -54.37 6.44 1.09
N ALA A 39 -53.70 5.35 0.72
CA ALA A 39 -52.38 5.40 0.10
C ALA A 39 -52.40 5.99 -1.32
N ASP A 40 -53.46 5.76 -2.09
CA ASP A 40 -53.55 6.21 -3.48
C ASP A 40 -53.80 7.72 -3.56
N SER A 41 -54.72 8.24 -2.74
CA SER A 41 -54.94 9.68 -2.57
C SER A 41 -53.69 10.38 -2.02
N PHE A 42 -52.89 9.71 -1.17
CA PHE A 42 -51.63 10.24 -0.68
C PHE A 42 -50.56 10.28 -1.78
N ALA A 43 -50.45 9.24 -2.61
CA ALA A 43 -49.55 9.21 -3.76
C ALA A 43 -49.90 10.31 -4.77
N GLN A 44 -51.19 10.56 -5.02
CA GLN A 44 -51.63 11.67 -5.86
C GLN A 44 -51.27 13.04 -5.27
N LEU A 45 -51.30 13.20 -3.94
CA LEU A 45 -50.84 14.42 -3.29
C LEU A 45 -49.33 14.61 -3.50
N CYS A 46 -48.54 13.55 -3.30
CA CYS A 46 -47.09 13.56 -3.49
C CYS A 46 -46.70 13.99 -4.91
N LEU A 47 -47.40 13.48 -5.94
CA LEU A 47 -47.17 13.84 -7.35
C LEU A 47 -47.47 15.30 -7.69
N ARG A 48 -48.31 15.98 -6.88
CA ARG A 48 -48.71 17.37 -7.13
C ARG A 48 -47.72 18.37 -6.53
N CYS A 49 -46.92 17.96 -5.55
CA CYS A 49 -45.99 18.84 -4.85
C CYS A 49 -44.81 19.24 -5.74
N LYS A 50 -44.41 20.52 -5.64
CA LYS A 50 -43.32 21.14 -6.39
C LYS A 50 -42.02 21.25 -5.59
N ASP A 51 -41.87 20.41 -4.57
CA ASP A 51 -40.65 20.24 -3.79
C ASP A 51 -40.21 21.49 -2.98
N SER A 52 -41.18 22.31 -2.53
CA SER A 52 -40.92 23.42 -1.61
C SER A 52 -40.90 22.96 -0.14
N ASP A 53 -40.14 23.62 0.73
CA ASP A 53 -40.00 23.20 2.14
C ASP A 53 -41.33 23.15 2.90
N SER A 54 -42.25 24.08 2.62
CA SER A 54 -43.59 24.10 3.22
C SER A 54 -44.45 22.93 2.76
N GLU A 55 -44.34 22.54 1.50
CA GLU A 55 -45.02 21.35 0.96
C GLU A 55 -44.41 20.05 1.49
N ARG A 56 -43.08 19.98 1.66
CA ARG A 56 -42.41 18.84 2.31
C ARG A 56 -42.91 18.63 3.72
N GLN A 57 -43.00 19.71 4.52
CA GLN A 57 -43.58 19.62 5.87
C GLN A 57 -45.04 19.18 5.86
N LEU A 58 -45.83 19.67 4.90
CA LEU A 58 -47.22 19.24 4.73
C LEU A 58 -47.33 17.74 4.40
N LEU A 59 -46.47 17.22 3.52
CA LEU A 59 -46.41 15.80 3.19
C LEU A 59 -46.03 14.95 4.41
N ILE A 60 -45.04 15.36 5.20
CA ILE A 60 -44.62 14.68 6.44
C ILE A 60 -45.78 14.64 7.44
N ALA A 61 -46.44 15.78 7.68
CA ALA A 61 -47.57 15.87 8.61
C ALA A 61 -48.75 14.99 8.15
N THR A 62 -49.03 14.98 6.84
CA THR A 62 -50.10 14.17 6.24
C THR A 62 -49.79 12.68 6.33
N HIS A 63 -48.55 12.29 6.02
CA HIS A 63 -48.05 10.93 6.19
C HIS A 63 -48.22 10.45 7.63
N ALA A 64 -47.77 11.23 8.63
CA ALA A 64 -47.91 10.90 10.05
C ALA A 64 -49.39 10.75 10.48
N ARG A 65 -50.28 11.63 9.99
CA ARG A 65 -51.72 11.56 10.28
C ARG A 65 -52.34 10.26 9.76
N ILE A 66 -52.04 9.86 8.53
CA ILE A 66 -52.66 8.70 7.87
C ILE A 66 -52.07 7.39 8.38
N SER A 67 -50.74 7.32 8.52
CA SER A 67 -50.05 6.13 9.02
C SER A 67 -50.33 5.85 10.50
N GLY A 68 -50.59 6.89 11.31
CA GLY A 68 -50.64 6.77 12.78
C GLY A 68 -51.65 5.76 13.32
N ALA A 69 -52.83 5.61 12.71
CA ALA A 69 -53.81 4.60 13.13
C ALA A 69 -53.32 3.18 12.84
N THR A 70 -52.74 2.97 11.65
CA THR A 70 -52.18 1.68 11.23
C THR A 70 -50.95 1.31 12.06
N VAL A 71 -50.07 2.26 12.38
CA VAL A 71 -48.90 2.05 13.26
C VAL A 71 -49.34 1.62 14.66
N ARG A 72 -50.33 2.29 15.27
CA ARG A 72 -50.87 1.88 16.57
C ARG A 72 -51.45 0.47 16.54
N SER A 73 -52.22 0.16 15.50
CA SER A 73 -52.81 -1.17 15.31
C SER A 73 -51.75 -2.25 15.07
N LEU A 74 -50.70 -1.95 14.30
CA LEU A 74 -49.55 -2.85 14.07
C LEU A 74 -48.80 -3.13 15.38
N ASN A 75 -48.54 -2.10 16.18
CA ASN A 75 -47.89 -2.27 17.49
C ASN A 75 -48.71 -3.17 18.43
N ALA A 76 -50.03 -2.98 18.49
CA ALA A 76 -50.90 -3.84 19.30
C ALA A 76 -50.85 -5.31 18.84
N LEU A 77 -50.80 -5.54 17.52
CA LEU A 77 -50.67 -6.85 16.92
C LEU A 77 -49.32 -7.51 17.27
N LEU A 78 -48.21 -6.78 17.16
CA LEU A 78 -46.87 -7.27 17.52
C LEU A 78 -46.75 -7.62 19.00
N VAL A 79 -47.33 -6.79 19.89
CA VAL A 79 -47.37 -7.07 21.33
C VAL A 79 -48.19 -8.32 21.63
N LYS A 80 -49.35 -8.50 20.97
CA LYS A 80 -50.18 -9.72 21.11
C LYS A 80 -49.43 -10.97 20.67
N ALA A 81 -48.62 -10.86 19.61
CA ALA A 81 -47.73 -11.90 19.12
C ALA A 81 -46.47 -12.09 19.98
N LYS A 82 -46.30 -11.32 21.06
CA LYS A 82 -45.11 -11.35 21.94
C LYS A 82 -43.80 -11.12 21.20
N TRP A 83 -43.83 -10.44 20.05
CA TRP A 83 -42.63 -9.97 19.39
C TRP A 83 -41.89 -8.98 20.31
N PRO A 84 -40.55 -9.08 20.47
CA PRO A 84 -39.62 -10.01 19.81
C PRO A 84 -39.14 -11.21 20.68
N ALA A 85 -39.91 -11.71 21.66
CA ALA A 85 -39.42 -12.73 22.62
C ALA A 85 -39.53 -14.18 22.14
N GLN A 86 -40.54 -14.49 21.32
CA GLN A 86 -40.91 -15.86 20.97
C GLN A 86 -40.98 -16.04 19.45
N THR A 87 -39.98 -15.55 18.72
CA THR A 87 -39.93 -15.63 17.24
C THR A 87 -40.01 -17.06 16.71
N ALA A 88 -39.32 -18.00 17.36
CA ALA A 88 -39.34 -19.43 17.01
C ALA A 88 -40.66 -20.16 17.36
N GLN A 89 -41.54 -19.53 18.15
CA GLN A 89 -42.83 -20.09 18.61
C GLN A 89 -44.01 -19.24 18.17
N LEU A 90 -43.82 -18.32 17.22
CA LEU A 90 -44.93 -17.68 16.55
C LEU A 90 -45.66 -18.78 15.78
N GLU A 91 -46.63 -19.45 16.40
CA GLU A 91 -47.68 -20.18 15.70
C GLU A 91 -48.47 -19.12 14.94
N MET A 92 -47.97 -18.79 13.75
CA MET A 92 -48.47 -17.71 12.92
C MET A 92 -49.76 -18.18 12.28
N ASP A 93 -50.84 -18.07 13.04
CA ASP A 93 -52.19 -18.19 12.53
C ASP A 93 -52.30 -17.37 11.23
N GLN A 94 -52.91 -17.97 10.20
CA GLN A 94 -53.09 -17.34 8.90
C GLN A 94 -53.76 -15.97 9.04
N HIS A 95 -54.64 -15.81 10.03
CA HIS A 95 -55.24 -14.52 10.37
C HIS A 95 -54.18 -13.46 10.72
N PHE A 96 -53.20 -13.80 11.56
CA PHE A 96 -52.13 -12.88 11.94
C PHE A 96 -51.27 -12.48 10.74
N LYS A 97 -50.88 -13.46 9.90
CA LYS A 97 -50.08 -13.18 8.69
C LYS A 97 -50.81 -12.24 7.74
N ASN A 98 -52.10 -12.47 7.53
CA ASN A 98 -52.92 -11.62 6.66
C ASN A 98 -53.03 -10.20 7.22
N GLU A 99 -53.28 -10.05 8.52
CA GLU A 99 -53.40 -8.74 9.16
C GLU A 99 -52.05 -7.98 9.17
N LEU A 100 -50.95 -8.69 9.41
CA LEU A 100 -49.59 -8.15 9.31
C LEU A 100 -49.29 -7.69 7.88
N SER A 101 -49.57 -8.54 6.89
CA SER A 101 -49.36 -8.25 5.46
C SER A 101 -50.12 -7.00 5.02
N GLN A 102 -51.40 -6.88 5.38
CA GLN A 102 -52.22 -5.72 5.06
C GLN A 102 -51.63 -4.43 5.64
N LYS A 103 -51.21 -4.44 6.91
CA LYS A 103 -50.68 -3.24 7.59
C LYS A 103 -49.31 -2.85 7.05
N ILE A 104 -48.38 -3.79 6.90
CA ILE A 104 -47.05 -3.53 6.33
C ILE A 104 -47.19 -3.03 4.90
N SER A 105 -47.97 -3.70 4.06
CA SER A 105 -48.17 -3.29 2.66
C SER A 105 -48.73 -1.87 2.54
N PHE A 106 -49.69 -1.51 3.41
CA PHE A 106 -50.23 -0.15 3.45
C PHE A 106 -49.15 0.89 3.81
N LEU A 107 -48.37 0.62 4.87
CA LEU A 107 -47.33 1.53 5.31
C LEU A 107 -46.17 1.63 4.30
N THR A 108 -45.83 0.53 3.62
CA THR A 108 -44.82 0.50 2.56
C THR A 108 -45.28 1.32 1.35
N ARG A 109 -46.55 1.21 0.92
CA ARG A 109 -47.07 2.08 -0.16
C ARG A 109 -47.02 3.56 0.18
N LEU A 110 -47.34 3.93 1.42
CA LEU A 110 -47.18 5.31 1.89
C LEU A 110 -45.73 5.76 1.85
N HIS A 111 -44.80 4.91 2.29
CA HIS A 111 -43.37 5.18 2.27
C HIS A 111 -42.83 5.34 0.84
N ILE A 112 -43.23 4.48 -0.10
CA ILE A 112 -42.85 4.60 -1.51
C ILE A 112 -43.33 5.94 -2.08
N ALA A 113 -44.58 6.34 -1.81
CA ALA A 113 -45.13 7.60 -2.30
C ALA A 113 -44.35 8.84 -1.81
N ILE A 114 -44.03 8.90 -0.52
CA ILE A 114 -43.29 10.03 0.07
C ILE A 114 -41.80 10.03 -0.33
N SER A 115 -41.18 8.84 -0.45
CA SER A 115 -39.81 8.70 -0.94
C SER A 115 -39.69 9.09 -2.42
N ASN A 116 -40.70 8.77 -3.25
CA ASN A 116 -40.77 9.23 -4.65
C ASN A 116 -40.91 10.76 -4.75
N ALA A 117 -41.52 11.40 -3.75
CA ALA A 117 -41.53 12.86 -3.60
C ALA A 117 -40.22 13.43 -3.03
N ARG A 118 -39.16 12.61 -2.89
CA ARG A 118 -37.84 12.99 -2.35
C ARG A 118 -37.90 13.53 -0.93
N VAL A 119 -38.90 13.11 -0.16
CA VAL A 119 -39.05 13.45 1.25
C VAL A 119 -38.59 12.27 2.10
N VAL A 120 -37.57 12.50 2.92
CA VAL A 120 -37.02 11.48 3.81
C VAL A 120 -37.90 11.34 5.05
N VAL A 121 -38.39 10.12 5.28
CA VAL A 121 -39.11 9.74 6.51
C VAL A 121 -38.65 8.38 6.99
N GLU A 122 -38.88 8.11 8.27
CA GLU A 122 -38.62 6.79 8.87
C GLU A 122 -39.30 5.66 8.09
N THR A 123 -38.58 4.56 7.89
CA THR A 123 -39.13 3.40 7.20
C THR A 123 -40.21 2.73 8.05
N PRO A 124 -41.24 2.15 7.43
CA PRO A 124 -42.34 1.52 8.17
C PRO A 124 -41.87 0.34 9.03
N LEU A 125 -40.71 -0.22 8.71
CA LEU A 125 -40.08 -1.32 9.43
C LEU A 125 -39.46 -0.87 10.76
N GLN A 126 -39.03 0.39 10.89
CA GLN A 126 -38.48 0.90 12.16
C GLN A 126 -39.47 0.78 13.31
N GLN A 127 -40.77 0.92 13.03
CA GLN A 127 -41.82 0.73 14.03
C GLN A 127 -41.88 -0.73 14.53
N ILE A 128 -41.73 -1.70 13.62
CA ILE A 128 -41.67 -3.13 13.95
C ILE A 128 -40.44 -3.44 14.80
N PHE A 129 -39.31 -2.83 14.45
CA PHE A 129 -38.02 -3.11 15.07
C PHE A 129 -37.77 -2.35 16.38
N SER A 130 -38.52 -1.27 16.64
CA SER A 130 -38.41 -0.44 17.85
C SER A 130 -38.51 -1.22 19.17
N HIS A 131 -39.33 -2.29 19.21
CA HIS A 131 -39.46 -3.16 20.38
C HIS A 131 -38.19 -3.96 20.66
N VAL A 132 -37.46 -4.35 19.61
CA VAL A 132 -36.16 -5.01 19.73
C VAL A 132 -35.14 -4.03 20.27
N LEU A 133 -35.09 -2.82 19.71
CA LEU A 133 -34.18 -1.77 20.15
C LEU A 133 -34.38 -1.43 21.64
N THR A 134 -35.63 -1.35 22.09
CA THR A 134 -35.97 -1.10 23.49
C THR A 134 -35.44 -2.18 24.41
N ARG A 135 -35.55 -3.46 24.02
CA ARG A 135 -35.00 -4.58 24.79
C ARG A 135 -33.48 -4.61 24.78
N LEU A 136 -32.86 -4.33 23.64
CA LEU A 136 -31.41 -4.21 23.51
C LEU A 136 -30.89 -3.12 24.47
N LYS A 137 -31.52 -1.93 24.43
CA LYS A 137 -31.24 -0.83 25.38
C LYS A 137 -31.43 -1.29 26.82
N PHE A 138 -32.53 -1.94 27.19
CA PHE A 138 -32.71 -2.43 28.56
C PHE A 138 -31.66 -3.46 28.98
N HIS A 139 -31.20 -4.33 28.08
CA HIS A 139 -30.18 -5.33 28.37
C HIS A 139 -28.81 -4.71 28.67
N PHE A 140 -28.42 -3.65 27.94
CA PHE A 140 -27.09 -3.05 28.00
C PHE A 140 -27.02 -1.66 28.66
N PHE A 141 -28.15 -1.05 29.02
CA PHE A 141 -28.21 0.25 29.72
C PHE A 141 -28.53 0.11 31.21
N ALA A 142 -29.18 -0.99 31.65
CA ALA A 142 -29.50 -1.20 33.05
C ALA A 142 -28.19 -1.39 33.88
N ALA A 143 -27.89 -0.42 34.75
CA ALA A 143 -26.64 -0.29 35.51
C ALA A 143 -26.30 -1.47 36.45
N GLN A 144 -27.21 -2.43 36.63
CA GLN A 144 -27.06 -3.57 37.54
C GLN A 144 -26.80 -4.93 36.85
N LYS A 145 -26.66 -4.98 35.52
CA LYS A 145 -26.33 -6.23 34.82
C LYS A 145 -24.84 -6.37 34.58
N ALA A 146 -24.31 -7.55 34.91
CA ALA A 146 -22.91 -7.92 34.69
C ALA A 146 -22.46 -7.77 33.22
N THR A 147 -23.40 -7.72 32.27
CA THR A 147 -23.17 -7.63 30.82
C THR A 147 -22.76 -6.25 30.30
N ASN A 148 -22.77 -5.21 31.14
CA ASN A 148 -22.41 -3.85 30.72
C ASN A 148 -20.94 -3.49 30.98
N ARG A 149 -20.02 -4.27 30.42
CA ARG A 149 -18.57 -4.17 30.64
C ARG A 149 -17.86 -3.47 29.48
N MET A 150 -17.07 -2.44 29.78
CA MET A 150 -16.30 -1.71 28.75
C MET A 150 -15.13 -2.52 28.20
N ASP A 151 -14.61 -3.46 28.99
CA ASP A 151 -13.52 -4.37 28.62
C ASP A 151 -13.99 -5.58 27.80
N LYS A 152 -15.32 -5.75 27.63
CA LYS A 152 -15.95 -6.85 26.91
C LYS A 152 -16.91 -6.37 25.82
N PRO A 153 -16.44 -5.58 24.84
CA PRO A 153 -17.26 -5.12 23.73
C PRO A 153 -17.85 -6.27 22.91
N GLU A 154 -17.16 -7.41 22.86
CA GLU A 154 -17.63 -8.61 22.15
C GLU A 154 -19.00 -9.11 22.63
N TRP A 155 -19.40 -8.84 23.89
CA TRP A 155 -20.70 -9.26 24.38
C TRP A 155 -21.86 -8.51 23.72
N LEU A 156 -21.73 -7.20 23.53
CA LEU A 156 -22.73 -6.42 22.80
C LEU A 156 -22.78 -6.82 21.33
N LEU A 157 -21.61 -6.98 20.71
CA LEU A 157 -21.48 -7.29 19.29
C LEU A 157 -22.03 -8.70 18.99
N ASN A 158 -21.63 -9.72 19.74
CA ASN A 158 -22.13 -11.08 19.57
C ASN A 158 -23.62 -11.19 19.90
N TYR A 159 -24.12 -10.45 20.89
CA TYR A 159 -25.55 -10.41 21.16
C TYR A 159 -26.33 -9.77 20.00
N THR A 160 -25.77 -8.74 19.37
CA THR A 160 -26.36 -8.11 18.18
C THR A 160 -26.39 -9.09 17.00
N LEU A 161 -25.30 -9.82 16.73
CA LEU A 161 -25.28 -10.89 15.73
C LEU A 161 -26.33 -11.96 16.02
N LYS A 162 -26.39 -12.42 17.27
CA LYS A 162 -27.40 -13.39 17.69
C LYS A 162 -28.83 -12.88 17.48
N LEU A 163 -29.12 -11.60 17.75
CA LEU A 163 -30.44 -11.02 17.47
C LEU A 163 -30.76 -11.00 15.96
N ILE A 164 -29.76 -10.87 15.09
CA ILE A 164 -29.95 -10.93 13.64
C ILE A 164 -30.29 -12.37 13.21
N GLU A 165 -29.63 -13.36 13.80
CA GLU A 165 -29.88 -14.78 13.54
C GLU A 165 -31.23 -15.25 14.11
N ASP A 166 -31.48 -15.00 15.40
CA ASP A 166 -32.68 -15.44 16.13
C ASP A 166 -33.98 -14.86 15.53
N HIS A 167 -33.90 -13.70 14.88
CA HIS A 167 -35.04 -13.03 14.24
C HIS A 167 -35.10 -13.26 12.73
N GLY A 168 -34.14 -13.97 12.12
CA GLY A 168 -34.09 -14.29 10.70
C GLY A 168 -35.43 -14.78 10.13
N PRO A 169 -36.08 -15.81 10.71
CA PRO A 169 -37.35 -16.32 10.20
C PRO A 169 -38.49 -15.30 10.17
N PHE A 170 -38.51 -14.35 11.11
CA PHE A 170 -39.49 -13.27 11.09
C PHE A 170 -39.16 -12.20 10.04
N LEU A 171 -37.86 -11.92 9.83
CA LEU A 171 -37.41 -11.02 8.77
C LEU A 171 -37.74 -11.59 7.39
N ASP A 172 -37.62 -12.90 7.20
CA ASP A 172 -38.00 -13.58 5.96
C ASP A 172 -39.51 -13.42 5.68
N LEU A 173 -40.36 -13.59 6.69
CA LEU A 173 -41.79 -13.32 6.56
C LEU A 173 -42.07 -11.85 6.19
N VAL A 174 -41.38 -10.92 6.83
CA VAL A 174 -41.54 -9.49 6.51
C VAL A 174 -41.07 -9.22 5.08
N GLN A 175 -39.99 -9.86 4.63
CA GLN A 175 -39.50 -9.77 3.26
C GLN A 175 -40.54 -10.31 2.26
N ASP A 176 -41.13 -11.47 2.51
CA ASP A 176 -42.18 -12.06 1.67
C ASP A 176 -43.37 -11.10 1.47
N ILE A 177 -43.70 -10.30 2.50
CA ILE A 177 -44.75 -9.28 2.44
C ILE A 177 -44.29 -8.07 1.62
N LEU A 178 -43.05 -7.63 1.83
CA LEU A 178 -42.49 -6.48 1.12
C LEU A 178 -42.36 -6.77 -0.38
N ASP A 179 -42.01 -7.98 -0.76
CA ASP A 179 -41.87 -8.42 -2.15
C ASP A 179 -43.21 -8.45 -2.90
N GLN A 180 -44.33 -8.53 -2.17
CA GLN A 180 -45.68 -8.42 -2.73
C GLN A 180 -46.08 -6.96 -3.05
N VAL A 181 -45.34 -5.97 -2.53
CA VAL A 181 -45.63 -4.56 -2.77
C VAL A 181 -44.87 -4.09 -4.02
N PRO A 182 -45.57 -3.66 -5.10
CA PRO A 182 -44.91 -3.15 -6.29
C PRO A 182 -44.00 -1.96 -5.96
N GLU A 183 -42.86 -1.86 -6.65
CA GLU A 183 -41.88 -0.77 -6.49
C GLU A 183 -41.18 -0.70 -5.12
N ASN A 184 -41.39 -1.69 -4.24
CA ASN A 184 -40.63 -1.76 -2.99
C ASN A 184 -39.13 -2.02 -3.27
N ARG A 185 -38.29 -1.24 -2.59
CA ARG A 185 -36.83 -1.41 -2.57
C ARG A 185 -36.28 -1.76 -1.19
N LEU A 186 -37.14 -1.80 -0.17
CA LEU A 186 -36.72 -2.08 1.20
C LEU A 186 -36.37 -3.57 1.34
N ILE A 187 -35.18 -3.83 1.87
CA ILE A 187 -34.72 -5.16 2.28
C ILE A 187 -34.86 -5.25 3.80
N ALA A 188 -35.73 -6.12 4.29
CA ALA A 188 -36.11 -6.22 5.70
C ALA A 188 -34.89 -6.46 6.61
N LYS A 189 -33.99 -7.36 6.21
CA LYS A 189 -32.76 -7.67 6.97
C LYS A 189 -31.80 -6.49 7.02
N THR A 190 -31.61 -5.79 5.91
CA THR A 190 -30.76 -4.59 5.85
C THR A 190 -31.30 -3.48 6.75
N GLU A 191 -32.59 -3.18 6.62
CA GLU A 191 -33.28 -2.17 7.45
C GLU A 191 -33.24 -2.53 8.94
N TYR A 192 -33.37 -3.81 9.27
CA TYR A 192 -33.27 -4.32 10.63
C TYR A 192 -31.87 -4.09 11.21
N ILE A 193 -30.82 -4.49 10.49
CA ILE A 193 -29.44 -4.28 10.90
C ILE A 193 -29.16 -2.78 11.05
N SER A 194 -29.51 -1.96 10.06
CA SER A 194 -29.35 -0.50 10.12
C SER A 194 -30.04 0.11 11.34
N HIS A 195 -31.25 -0.35 11.67
CA HIS A 195 -31.99 0.14 12.84
C HIS A 195 -31.30 -0.22 14.17
N LEU A 196 -30.75 -1.43 14.31
CA LEU A 196 -29.97 -1.80 15.50
C LEU A 196 -28.69 -0.99 15.61
N MET A 197 -27.98 -0.82 14.48
CA MET A 197 -26.72 -0.10 14.41
C MET A 197 -26.89 1.38 14.78
N ASN A 198 -27.78 2.08 14.08
CA ASN A 198 -28.02 3.52 14.25
C ASN A 198 -28.83 3.83 15.51
N GLY A 199 -29.67 2.91 15.97
CA GLY A 199 -30.53 3.16 17.12
C GLY A 199 -29.86 2.97 18.49
N PHE A 200 -28.74 2.24 18.56
CA PHE A 200 -28.05 1.97 19.83
C PHE A 200 -26.57 1.58 19.72
N VAL A 201 -26.20 0.66 18.82
CA VAL A 201 -24.87 0.03 18.86
C VAL A 201 -23.76 1.05 18.61
N LYS A 202 -23.94 1.94 17.62
CA LYS A 202 -22.96 2.99 17.30
C LYS A 202 -22.74 3.95 18.46
N ASP A 203 -23.80 4.53 19.00
CA ASP A 203 -23.72 5.43 20.16
C ASP A 203 -23.03 4.77 21.36
N ARG A 204 -23.32 3.48 21.58
CA ARG A 204 -22.72 2.73 22.69
C ARG A 204 -21.23 2.53 22.50
N ILE A 205 -20.82 2.11 21.29
CA ILE A 205 -19.41 1.89 20.96
C ILE A 205 -18.64 3.20 20.96
N GLN A 206 -19.21 4.28 20.43
CA GLN A 206 -18.64 5.63 20.52
C GLN A 206 -18.41 6.03 21.98
N SER A 207 -19.41 5.83 22.84
CA SER A 207 -19.30 6.15 24.28
C SER A 207 -18.21 5.35 25.00
N ILE A 208 -18.03 4.08 24.64
CA ILE A 208 -16.95 3.23 25.19
C ILE A 208 -15.59 3.72 24.67
N ALA A 209 -15.48 3.96 23.36
CA ALA A 209 -14.26 4.43 22.72
C ALA A 209 -13.78 5.76 23.30
N LEU A 210 -14.71 6.72 23.49
CA LEU A 210 -14.43 8.03 24.09
C LEU A 210 -13.83 7.92 25.51
N LYS A 211 -14.20 6.89 26.28
CA LYS A 211 -13.68 6.65 27.62
C LYS A 211 -12.35 5.91 27.63
N LEU A 212 -12.10 5.05 26.64
CA LEU A 212 -10.88 4.22 26.60
C LEU A 212 -9.69 4.97 26.00
N MET A 213 -9.92 5.85 25.01
CA MET A 213 -8.85 6.43 24.18
C MET A 213 -7.70 7.09 24.98
N ASN A 214 -8.01 7.71 26.13
CA ASN A 214 -7.07 8.48 26.94
C ASN A 214 -6.59 7.74 28.19
N HIS A 215 -7.09 6.54 28.44
CA HIS A 215 -6.93 5.85 29.72
C HIS A 215 -6.39 4.43 29.59
N ASP A 216 -6.72 3.72 28.50
CA ASP A 216 -6.31 2.33 28.31
C ASP A 216 -6.18 1.99 26.82
N ALA A 217 -4.98 2.24 26.27
CA ALA A 217 -4.66 1.97 24.88
C ALA A 217 -4.81 0.48 24.48
N PRO A 218 -4.39 -0.51 25.32
CA PRO A 218 -4.67 -1.92 25.05
C PRO A 218 -6.15 -2.26 24.91
N LEU A 219 -7.01 -1.77 25.82
CA LEU A 219 -8.45 -2.01 25.73
C LEU A 219 -9.07 -1.31 24.51
N PHE A 220 -8.57 -0.13 24.15
CA PHE A 220 -9.00 0.57 22.94
C PHE A 220 -8.65 -0.21 21.66
N SER A 221 -7.44 -0.77 21.57
CA SER A 221 -7.03 -1.64 20.45
C SER A 221 -7.85 -2.94 20.37
N HIS A 222 -8.18 -3.54 21.53
CA HIS A 222 -9.10 -4.68 21.61
C HIS A 222 -10.50 -4.33 21.07
N LEU A 223 -11.06 -3.19 21.50
CA LEU A 223 -12.35 -2.70 21.00
C LEU A 223 -12.37 -2.58 19.47
N LEU A 224 -11.35 -1.96 18.88
CA LEU A 224 -11.25 -1.80 17.42
C LEU A 224 -11.17 -3.15 16.70
N THR A 225 -10.40 -4.10 17.26
CA THR A 225 -10.27 -5.44 16.68
C THR A 225 -11.62 -6.17 16.67
N GLU A 226 -12.38 -6.09 17.76
CA GLU A 226 -13.72 -6.67 17.84
C GLU A 226 -14.71 -5.97 16.90
N VAL A 227 -14.65 -4.63 16.79
CA VAL A 227 -15.47 -3.85 15.85
C VAL A 227 -15.19 -4.27 14.40
N MET A 228 -13.92 -4.36 13.99
CA MET A 228 -13.55 -4.79 12.64
C MET A 228 -13.97 -6.23 12.35
N ARG A 229 -13.87 -7.13 13.33
CA ARG A 229 -14.35 -8.51 13.20
C ARG A 229 -15.87 -8.57 13.03
N PHE A 230 -16.60 -7.76 13.80
CA PHE A 230 -18.04 -7.64 13.69
C PHE A 230 -18.45 -7.13 12.31
N ASP A 231 -17.83 -6.07 11.80
CA ASP A 231 -18.11 -5.53 10.46
C ASP A 231 -17.81 -6.56 9.35
N LYS A 232 -16.70 -7.30 9.43
CA LYS A 232 -16.40 -8.41 8.51
C LYS A 232 -17.48 -9.49 8.54
N THR A 233 -18.04 -9.79 9.71
CA THR A 233 -19.12 -10.78 9.86
C THR A 233 -20.41 -10.27 9.22
N LEU A 234 -20.76 -9.00 9.45
CA LEU A 234 -21.92 -8.36 8.80
C LEU A 234 -21.82 -8.39 7.27
N GLN A 235 -20.64 -8.09 6.72
CA GLN A 235 -20.42 -8.12 5.27
C GLN A 235 -20.43 -9.55 4.71
N ASN A 236 -19.63 -10.45 5.26
CA ASN A 236 -19.40 -11.77 4.65
C ASN A 236 -20.52 -12.78 4.91
N VAL A 237 -21.18 -12.70 6.07
CA VAL A 237 -22.24 -13.65 6.47
C VAL A 237 -23.62 -13.06 6.24
N HIS A 238 -23.83 -11.80 6.62
CA HIS A 238 -25.14 -11.16 6.51
C HIS A 238 -25.34 -10.34 5.24
N LEU A 239 -24.29 -10.19 4.39
CA LEU A 239 -24.31 -9.43 3.13
C LEU A 239 -24.78 -7.98 3.33
N TYR A 240 -24.43 -7.39 4.48
CA TYR A 240 -24.84 -6.04 4.85
C TYR A 240 -23.82 -5.00 4.42
N TYR A 241 -24.27 -4.05 3.59
CA TYR A 241 -23.46 -2.93 3.09
C TYR A 241 -24.06 -1.54 3.41
N GLY A 242 -25.21 -1.50 4.09
CA GLY A 242 -25.96 -0.26 4.36
C GLY A 242 -27.33 -0.23 3.70
N SER A 243 -28.17 0.72 4.12
CA SER A 243 -29.51 0.93 3.55
C SER A 243 -29.44 1.91 2.37
N GLU A 244 -30.09 1.56 1.25
CA GLU A 244 -30.15 2.37 0.02
C GLU A 244 -30.83 3.74 0.22
N ASN A 245 -31.54 3.94 1.33
CA ASN A 245 -32.25 5.18 1.63
C ASN A 245 -31.32 6.36 2.00
N ALA A 246 -30.01 6.11 2.14
CA ALA A 246 -29.09 7.12 2.62
C ALA A 246 -28.64 8.12 1.54
N ASN A 247 -28.55 7.75 0.24
CA ASN A 247 -28.40 8.71 -0.87
C ASN A 247 -28.74 8.05 -2.24
N ASN A 248 -29.62 8.67 -3.02
CA ASN A 248 -30.05 8.23 -4.37
C ASN A 248 -28.97 8.31 -5.48
N ASP A 249 -27.68 8.32 -5.12
CA ASP A 249 -26.59 8.26 -6.08
C ASP A 249 -25.99 6.86 -6.06
N SER A 250 -26.52 6.01 -6.96
CA SER A 250 -26.12 4.62 -7.18
C SER A 250 -24.65 4.42 -7.60
N SER A 251 -23.83 5.47 -7.53
CA SER A 251 -22.43 5.45 -7.94
C SER A 251 -21.41 5.57 -6.80
N LYS A 252 -21.78 5.91 -5.56
CA LYS A 252 -20.77 6.15 -4.51
C LYS A 252 -21.16 5.67 -3.10
N ASN A 253 -20.33 4.71 -2.65
CA ASN A 253 -19.84 4.50 -1.29
C ASN A 253 -20.47 3.33 -0.52
N LEU A 254 -19.73 2.21 -0.50
CA LEU A 254 -19.68 1.23 0.60
C LEU A 254 -19.44 1.87 1.99
N PHE A 255 -19.24 3.19 2.04
CA PHE A 255 -18.80 3.98 3.18
C PHE A 255 -19.88 4.92 3.75
N ASP A 256 -21.16 4.74 3.37
CA ASP A 256 -22.27 5.64 3.75
C ASP A 256 -22.78 5.46 5.19
N GLY A 257 -21.90 5.68 6.16
CA GLY A 257 -22.26 5.66 7.58
C GLY A 257 -22.75 4.31 8.08
N SER A 258 -22.69 3.21 7.31
CA SER A 258 -23.41 1.96 7.57
C SER A 258 -22.70 1.01 8.53
N LEU A 259 -21.37 0.91 8.44
CA LEU A 259 -20.51 0.02 9.25
C LEU A 259 -20.17 0.64 10.61
N LEU A 260 -19.74 -0.18 11.55
CA LEU A 260 -19.44 0.27 12.90
C LEU A 260 -18.08 0.97 13.00
N VAL A 261 -17.08 0.54 12.23
CA VAL A 261 -15.75 1.15 12.19
C VAL A 261 -15.78 2.63 11.79
N GLN A 262 -16.81 3.05 11.06
CA GLN A 262 -16.98 4.44 10.63
C GLN A 262 -17.27 5.39 11.79
N VAL A 263 -17.76 4.90 12.94
CA VAL A 263 -17.87 5.69 14.18
C VAL A 263 -16.52 6.31 14.57
N PHE A 264 -15.43 5.58 14.34
CA PHE A 264 -14.08 6.05 14.62
C PHE A 264 -13.53 6.96 13.52
N CYS A 265 -14.00 6.82 12.29
CA CYS A 265 -13.53 7.58 11.14
C CYS A 265 -14.22 8.96 11.02
N MET A 266 -15.50 9.04 11.40
CA MET A 266 -16.32 10.25 11.26
C MET A 266 -16.02 11.29 12.35
N ASP A 267 -15.49 10.87 13.50
CA ASP A 267 -15.17 11.75 14.63
C ASP A 267 -13.64 11.94 14.75
N PRO A 268 -13.12 13.14 14.44
CA PRO A 268 -11.69 13.41 14.55
C PRO A 268 -11.11 13.16 15.96
N ILE A 269 -11.95 13.30 17.00
CA ILE A 269 -11.55 13.07 18.40
C ILE A 269 -11.23 11.59 18.63
N LEU A 270 -11.83 10.68 17.87
CA LEU A 270 -11.57 9.23 17.95
C LEU A 270 -10.50 8.78 16.95
N PHE A 271 -10.50 9.37 15.75
CA PHE A 271 -9.60 8.93 14.69
C PHE A 271 -8.13 9.18 15.02
N GLN A 272 -7.79 10.40 15.48
CA GLN A 272 -6.38 10.74 15.72
C GLN A 272 -5.76 9.89 16.85
N PRO A 273 -6.39 9.72 18.02
CA PRO A 273 -5.85 8.84 19.06
C PRO A 273 -5.74 7.38 18.62
N TRP A 274 -6.67 6.90 17.78
CA TRP A 274 -6.54 5.58 17.18
C TRP A 274 -5.27 5.47 16.34
N LEU A 275 -5.07 6.42 15.44
CA LEU A 275 -3.91 6.45 14.56
C LEU A 275 -2.60 6.53 15.37
N ASP A 276 -2.56 7.34 16.42
CA ASP A 276 -1.41 7.50 17.31
C ASP A 276 -1.08 6.20 18.06
N ILE A 277 -2.10 5.52 18.63
CA ILE A 277 -1.92 4.24 19.33
C ILE A 277 -1.40 3.16 18.38
N GLU A 278 -1.98 3.05 17.18
CA GLU A 278 -1.52 2.07 16.19
C GLU A 278 -0.09 2.39 15.72
N ALA A 279 0.25 3.66 15.55
CA ALA A 279 1.60 4.08 15.22
C ALA A 279 2.60 3.71 16.32
N GLU A 280 2.28 3.94 17.59
CA GLU A 280 3.14 3.56 18.72
C GLU A 280 3.34 2.04 18.80
N VAL A 281 2.27 1.26 18.63
CA VAL A 281 2.34 -0.21 18.63
C VAL A 281 3.18 -0.72 17.47
N ALA A 282 2.99 -0.19 16.27
CA ALA A 282 3.76 -0.59 15.10
C ALA A 282 5.24 -0.21 15.25
N GLN A 283 5.52 0.97 15.80
CA GLN A 283 6.87 1.45 16.11
C GLN A 283 7.59 0.55 17.14
N MET A 284 6.88 0.13 18.18
CA MET A 284 7.40 -0.81 19.18
C MET A 284 7.72 -2.17 18.53
N ARG A 285 6.85 -2.67 17.65
CA ARG A 285 7.08 -3.93 16.92
C ARG A 285 8.31 -3.85 16.03
N LEU A 286 8.47 -2.77 15.25
CA LEU A 286 9.67 -2.55 14.44
C LEU A 286 10.93 -2.52 15.30
N THR A 287 10.90 -1.81 16.42
CA THR A 287 12.03 -1.77 17.38
C THR A 287 12.40 -3.17 17.88
N ASN A 288 11.41 -4.02 18.15
CA ASN A 288 11.65 -5.40 18.59
C ASN A 288 12.19 -6.28 17.45
N ILE A 289 11.73 -6.08 16.22
CA ILE A 289 12.28 -6.74 15.03
C ILE A 289 13.77 -6.39 14.88
N MET A 290 14.13 -5.11 15.05
CA MET A 290 15.51 -4.66 14.90
C MET A 290 16.46 -5.09 16.03
N LYS A 291 15.94 -5.52 17.19
CA LYS A 291 16.74 -6.06 18.29
C LYS A 291 17.10 -7.54 18.12
N ALA A 292 16.38 -8.28 17.28
CA ALA A 292 16.49 -9.74 17.16
C ALA A 292 17.34 -10.14 15.94
N ASP A 293 18.61 -9.70 15.91
CA ASP A 293 19.58 -9.96 14.84
C ASP A 293 19.02 -9.67 13.43
N PRO A 294 18.82 -8.39 13.09
CA PRO A 294 17.96 -7.98 11.98
C PRO A 294 18.46 -8.43 10.61
N TRP A 295 19.78 -8.48 10.42
CA TRP A 295 20.41 -8.67 9.12
C TRP A 295 20.77 -10.13 8.83
N VAL A 296 20.39 -11.07 9.69
CA VAL A 296 20.66 -12.49 9.45
C VAL A 296 19.77 -12.99 8.31
N ALA A 297 20.41 -13.55 7.27
CA ALA A 297 19.71 -14.13 6.13
C ALA A 297 18.84 -15.33 6.55
N HIS A 298 17.63 -15.40 6.01
CA HIS A 298 16.74 -16.52 6.24
C HIS A 298 17.14 -17.68 5.31
N LEU A 299 17.63 -18.77 5.90
CA LEU A 299 18.18 -19.93 5.17
C LEU A 299 17.12 -20.69 4.35
N ASP A 300 15.83 -20.55 4.70
CA ASP A 300 14.71 -21.25 4.05
C ASP A 300 14.01 -20.44 2.96
N SER A 301 14.64 -19.39 2.42
CA SER A 301 14.10 -18.64 1.27
C SER A 301 14.02 -19.54 0.02
N SER A 302 12.85 -20.16 -0.18
CA SER A 302 12.55 -21.12 -1.25
C SER A 302 12.62 -20.55 -2.67
N SER A 303 12.78 -19.24 -2.82
CA SER A 303 12.98 -18.55 -4.09
C SER A 303 14.39 -17.98 -4.16
N ASP A 304 15.22 -18.52 -5.05
CA ASP A 304 16.55 -17.98 -5.33
C ASP A 304 16.52 -16.54 -5.90
N ALA A 305 15.33 -16.04 -6.26
CA ALA A 305 15.17 -14.71 -6.82
C ALA A 305 15.24 -13.58 -5.78
N ILE A 306 14.84 -13.83 -4.52
CA ILE A 306 14.80 -12.82 -3.45
C ILE A 306 15.46 -13.38 -2.20
N LYS A 307 16.45 -12.65 -1.67
CA LYS A 307 17.14 -13.02 -0.43
C LYS A 307 16.60 -12.19 0.73
N HIS A 308 15.75 -12.81 1.54
CA HIS A 308 15.20 -12.19 2.74
C HIS A 308 16.15 -12.33 3.94
N THR A 309 16.13 -11.31 4.80
CA THR A 309 16.62 -11.39 6.18
C THR A 309 15.46 -11.47 7.16
N ASN A 310 15.75 -11.90 8.38
CA ASN A 310 14.80 -11.95 9.49
C ASN A 310 14.05 -10.62 9.71
N SER A 311 14.72 -9.48 9.52
CA SER A 311 14.07 -8.18 9.68
C SER A 311 13.17 -7.82 8.50
N SER A 312 13.63 -8.05 7.27
CA SER A 312 12.85 -7.71 6.07
C SER A 312 11.52 -8.48 6.02
N GLU A 313 11.55 -9.79 6.31
CA GLU A 313 10.34 -10.64 6.32
C GLU A 313 9.35 -10.19 7.40
N LYS A 314 9.82 -10.04 8.65
CA LYS A 314 8.96 -9.59 9.76
C LYS A 314 8.41 -8.17 9.56
N LEU A 315 9.17 -7.29 8.90
CA LEU A 315 8.69 -5.96 8.54
C LEU A 315 7.59 -6.05 7.48
N LEU A 316 7.76 -6.87 6.45
CA LEU A 316 6.73 -7.09 5.42
C LEU A 316 5.46 -7.72 6.02
N ASP A 317 5.59 -8.67 6.95
CA ASP A 317 4.45 -9.22 7.70
C ASP A 317 3.73 -8.13 8.50
N LEU A 318 4.49 -7.28 9.22
CA LEU A 318 3.94 -6.17 9.99
C LEU A 318 3.19 -5.19 9.08
N LEU A 319 3.77 -4.82 7.94
CA LEU A 319 3.15 -3.93 6.97
C LEU A 319 1.88 -4.54 6.37
N SER A 320 1.88 -5.84 6.07
CA SER A 320 0.70 -6.57 5.58
C SER A 320 -0.44 -6.54 6.60
N VAL A 321 -0.14 -6.76 7.89
CA VAL A 321 -1.12 -6.66 8.98
C VAL A 321 -1.69 -5.25 9.09
N ILE A 322 -0.87 -4.21 8.85
CA ILE A 322 -1.33 -2.82 8.83
C ILE A 322 -2.22 -2.57 7.61
N THR A 323 -1.84 -3.04 6.41
CA THR A 323 -2.68 -2.95 5.19
C THR A 323 -4.05 -3.59 5.42
N ASP A 324 -4.08 -4.80 5.99
CA ASP A 324 -5.30 -5.52 6.29
C ASP A 324 -6.25 -4.80 7.25
N ARG A 325 -5.69 -3.93 8.11
CA ARG A 325 -6.43 -3.11 9.06
C ARG A 325 -7.11 -1.93 8.40
N TYR A 326 -6.42 -1.22 7.50
CA TYR A 326 -6.98 -0.01 6.90
C TYR A 326 -7.65 -0.23 5.53
N LYS A 327 -7.43 -1.35 4.83
CA LYS A 327 -7.97 -1.57 3.47
C LYS A 327 -9.50 -1.47 3.34
N ASN A 328 -10.21 -1.66 4.45
CA ASN A 328 -11.68 -1.57 4.51
C ASN A 328 -12.18 -0.22 5.06
N LEU A 329 -11.30 0.75 5.29
CA LEU A 329 -11.64 2.09 5.75
C LEU A 329 -11.94 3.01 4.56
N PRO A 330 -12.61 4.16 4.79
CA PRO A 330 -12.80 5.14 3.73
C PRO A 330 -11.46 5.64 3.18
N PRO A 331 -11.38 5.93 1.87
CA PRO A 331 -10.24 6.53 1.15
C PRO A 331 -9.29 7.43 1.96
N LEU A 332 -9.82 8.52 2.52
CA LEU A 332 -9.04 9.53 3.23
C LEU A 332 -8.35 8.97 4.47
N HIS A 333 -9.02 8.06 5.17
CA HIS A 333 -8.45 7.40 6.35
C HIS A 333 -7.41 6.36 5.95
N GLN A 334 -7.57 5.67 4.82
CA GLN A 334 -6.53 4.78 4.29
C GLN A 334 -5.23 5.54 4.02
N LEU A 335 -5.32 6.71 3.38
CA LEU A 335 -4.17 7.59 3.13
C LEU A 335 -3.49 8.03 4.43
N ALA A 336 -4.25 8.42 5.45
CA ALA A 336 -3.70 8.78 6.75
C ALA A 336 -2.95 7.62 7.42
N PHE A 337 -3.49 6.40 7.35
CA PHE A 337 -2.81 5.18 7.83
C PHE A 337 -1.53 4.88 7.03
N PHE A 338 -1.59 4.99 5.71
CA PHE A 338 -0.46 4.78 4.83
C PHE A 338 0.69 5.74 5.15
N GLU A 339 0.40 7.03 5.24
CA GLU A 339 1.38 8.08 5.49
C GLU A 339 1.96 8.01 6.91
N GLN A 340 1.09 7.94 7.93
CA GLN A 340 1.53 8.05 9.32
C GLN A 340 2.08 6.74 9.89
N LEU A 341 1.73 5.59 9.33
CA LEU A 341 2.27 4.29 9.77
C LEU A 341 3.22 3.69 8.74
N GLN A 342 2.72 3.28 7.57
CA GLN A 342 3.53 2.45 6.67
C GLN A 342 4.77 3.19 6.14
N LEU A 343 4.60 4.42 5.63
CA LEU A 343 5.73 5.22 5.18
C LEU A 343 6.70 5.56 6.32
N ARG A 344 6.18 5.84 7.52
CA ARG A 344 7.01 6.13 8.71
C ARG A 344 7.90 4.94 9.07
N LEU A 345 7.35 3.72 9.09
CA LEU A 345 8.11 2.49 9.39
C LEU A 345 9.16 2.20 8.31
N LEU A 346 8.80 2.36 7.03
CA LEU A 346 9.72 2.20 5.91
C LEU A 346 10.86 3.22 5.97
N ASN A 347 10.57 4.47 6.27
CA ASN A 347 11.60 5.50 6.42
C ASN A 347 12.53 5.21 7.59
N GLN A 348 12.00 4.80 8.74
CA GLN A 348 12.84 4.46 9.87
C GLN A 348 13.72 3.23 9.62
N TYR A 349 13.18 2.20 8.97
CA TYR A 349 13.97 1.04 8.58
C TYR A 349 15.14 1.42 7.65
N LEU A 350 14.90 2.35 6.72
CA LEU A 350 15.93 2.90 5.84
C LEU A 350 17.00 3.69 6.61
N GLU A 351 16.61 4.51 7.59
CA GLU A 351 17.57 5.24 8.43
C GLU A 351 18.47 4.29 9.22
N ILE A 352 17.92 3.21 9.78
CA ILE A 352 18.73 2.19 10.48
C ILE A 352 19.69 1.47 9.51
N ALA A 353 19.26 1.23 8.27
CA ALA A 353 20.12 0.69 7.23
C ALA A 353 21.28 1.65 6.86
N LYS A 354 20.98 2.95 6.73
CA LYS A 354 22.01 4.00 6.51
C LYS A 354 22.99 4.08 7.68
N ASP A 355 22.52 4.02 8.92
CA ASP A 355 23.38 4.00 10.11
C ASP A 355 24.32 2.79 10.10
N THR A 356 23.82 1.63 9.69
CA THR A 356 24.63 0.42 9.54
C THR A 356 25.70 0.58 8.46
N LEU A 357 25.37 1.21 7.33
CA LEU A 357 26.34 1.55 6.27
C LEU A 357 27.38 2.56 6.75
N ASN A 358 26.97 3.61 7.46
CA ASN A 358 27.88 4.63 8.01
C ASN A 358 28.87 4.01 9.01
N ALA A 359 28.41 3.06 9.84
CA ALA A 359 29.25 2.31 10.76
C ALA A 359 30.28 1.41 10.02
N TYR A 360 29.86 0.80 8.90
CA TYR A 360 30.77 0.05 8.02
C TYR A 360 31.88 0.94 7.47
N GLN A 361 31.54 2.11 6.92
CA GLN A 361 32.51 3.06 6.35
C GLN A 361 33.47 3.66 7.38
N SER A 362 32.98 3.92 8.59
CA SER A 362 33.78 4.56 9.66
C SER A 362 34.80 3.61 10.31
N THR A 363 34.68 2.30 10.05
CA THR A 363 35.53 1.28 10.66
C THR A 363 36.75 0.98 9.80
N PHE A 364 37.86 1.67 10.08
CA PHE A 364 39.16 1.33 9.50
C PHE A 364 39.85 0.25 10.35
N GLN A 365 40.08 -0.94 9.78
CA GLN A 365 40.91 -1.97 10.40
C GLN A 365 42.01 -2.41 9.44
N PRO A 366 43.29 -2.21 9.79
CA PRO A 366 44.39 -2.68 8.96
C PRO A 366 44.48 -4.21 9.00
N THR A 367 44.70 -4.82 7.83
CA THR A 367 44.63 -6.25 7.52
C THR A 367 45.84 -7.05 8.04
N VAL A 368 46.27 -6.79 9.28
CA VAL A 368 47.57 -7.25 9.82
C VAL A 368 47.47 -8.58 10.58
N SER A 369 46.26 -9.02 10.94
CA SER A 369 45.99 -10.24 11.71
C SER A 369 44.86 -11.06 11.10
N GLU A 370 44.93 -12.39 11.23
CA GLU A 370 43.90 -13.33 10.78
C GLU A 370 42.52 -13.02 11.41
N ALA A 371 42.50 -12.61 12.68
CA ALA A 371 41.27 -12.16 13.35
C ALA A 371 40.66 -10.89 12.73
N ALA A 372 41.50 -9.98 12.21
CA ALA A 372 41.04 -8.77 11.54
C ALA A 372 40.43 -9.07 10.16
N VAL A 373 40.97 -10.08 9.47
CA VAL A 373 40.44 -10.57 8.19
C VAL A 373 39.06 -11.19 8.38
N VAL A 374 38.88 -12.08 9.37
CA VAL A 374 37.56 -12.67 9.68
C VAL A 374 36.55 -11.58 10.01
N SER A 375 36.91 -10.63 10.87
CA SER A 375 36.03 -9.51 11.22
C SER A 375 35.67 -8.63 10.01
N LYS A 376 36.57 -8.46 9.03
CA LYS A 376 36.28 -7.74 7.78
C LYS A 376 35.24 -8.47 6.94
N PHE A 377 35.37 -9.77 6.78
CA PHE A 377 34.40 -10.58 6.04
C PHE A 377 33.03 -10.59 6.72
N GLU A 378 32.97 -10.70 8.05
CA GLU A 378 31.72 -10.62 8.81
C GLU A 378 31.02 -9.26 8.60
N ARG A 379 31.78 -8.15 8.60
CA ARG A 379 31.23 -6.81 8.33
C ARG A 379 30.73 -6.68 6.89
N LEU A 380 31.46 -7.23 5.92
CA LEU A 380 31.05 -7.25 4.52
C LEU A 380 29.76 -8.06 4.35
N GLU A 381 29.69 -9.25 4.94
CA GLU A 381 28.48 -10.08 4.91
C GLU A 381 27.29 -9.34 5.53
N ASN A 382 27.50 -8.64 6.64
CA ASN A 382 26.46 -7.85 7.29
C ASN A 382 25.94 -6.73 6.38
N VAL A 383 26.83 -5.90 5.80
CA VAL A 383 26.40 -4.77 4.95
C VAL A 383 25.74 -5.25 3.63
N LEU A 384 26.19 -6.38 3.08
CA LEU A 384 25.54 -7.01 1.93
C LEU A 384 24.17 -7.59 2.30
N SER A 385 24.01 -8.09 3.52
CA SER A 385 22.70 -8.55 4.03
C SER A 385 21.73 -7.39 4.24
N VAL A 386 22.22 -6.20 4.61
CA VAL A 386 21.42 -4.96 4.59
C VAL A 386 20.92 -4.68 3.17
N ALA A 387 21.80 -4.69 2.16
CA ALA A 387 21.41 -4.48 0.78
C ALA A 387 20.37 -5.50 0.29
N ALA A 388 20.52 -6.78 0.67
CA ALA A 388 19.55 -7.83 0.36
C ALA A 388 18.18 -7.56 1.00
N SER A 389 18.17 -7.11 2.26
CA SER A 389 16.94 -6.74 2.98
C SER A 389 16.19 -5.60 2.32
N LEU A 390 16.93 -4.56 1.91
CA LEU A 390 16.36 -3.41 1.21
C LEU A 390 15.82 -3.83 -0.16
N ASP A 391 16.55 -4.67 -0.91
CA ASP A 391 16.12 -5.15 -2.23
C ASP A 391 14.84 -5.99 -2.13
N ALA A 392 14.74 -6.84 -1.10
CA ALA A 392 13.52 -7.61 -0.82
C ALA A 392 12.30 -6.70 -0.60
N ILE A 393 12.46 -5.62 0.18
CA ILE A 393 11.38 -4.64 0.40
C ILE A 393 11.02 -3.93 -0.91
N VAL A 394 12.00 -3.52 -1.72
CA VAL A 394 11.76 -2.88 -3.03
C VAL A 394 10.98 -3.80 -3.97
N VAL A 395 11.31 -5.10 -4.01
CA VAL A 395 10.61 -6.05 -4.86
C VAL A 395 9.16 -6.22 -4.40
N VAL A 396 8.93 -6.46 -3.12
CA VAL A 396 7.58 -6.69 -2.59
C VAL A 396 6.71 -5.42 -2.65
N THR A 397 7.27 -4.24 -2.36
CA THR A 397 6.51 -2.97 -2.46
C THR A 397 6.13 -2.61 -3.90
N ARG A 398 6.91 -3.06 -4.90
CA ARG A 398 6.50 -2.96 -6.31
C ARG A 398 5.30 -3.84 -6.62
N GLU A 399 5.30 -5.07 -6.13
CA GLU A 399 4.17 -5.99 -6.29
C GLU A 399 2.92 -5.42 -5.59
N TRP A 400 3.07 -4.91 -4.37
CA TRP A 400 1.98 -4.23 -3.65
C TRP A 400 1.47 -2.99 -4.37
N GLY A 401 2.34 -2.24 -5.05
CA GLY A 401 1.96 -1.11 -5.88
C GLY A 401 0.96 -1.46 -6.98
N GLU A 402 0.86 -2.73 -7.38
CA GLU A 402 -0.08 -3.24 -8.38
C GLU A 402 -1.38 -3.79 -7.76
N GLU A 403 -1.51 -3.85 -6.44
CA GLU A 403 -2.73 -4.33 -5.79
C GLU A 403 -3.88 -3.29 -5.82
N PRO A 404 -5.15 -3.73 -5.89
CA PRO A 404 -6.31 -2.84 -6.02
C PRO A 404 -6.38 -1.74 -4.94
N VAL A 405 -6.06 -2.07 -3.69
CA VAL A 405 -6.11 -1.12 -2.57
C VAL A 405 -5.16 0.06 -2.79
N PHE A 406 -3.94 -0.20 -3.25
CA PHE A 406 -2.94 0.85 -3.48
C PHE A 406 -3.19 1.63 -4.78
N LEU A 407 -3.73 0.97 -5.81
CA LEU A 407 -4.15 1.64 -7.06
C LEU A 407 -5.32 2.59 -6.84
N GLU A 408 -6.32 2.18 -6.06
CA GLU A 408 -7.45 3.04 -5.67
C GLU A 408 -6.98 4.23 -4.84
N MET A 409 -6.09 3.98 -3.86
CA MET A 409 -5.47 5.02 -3.05
C MET A 409 -4.67 6.02 -3.90
N LEU A 410 -3.89 5.54 -4.88
CA LEU A 410 -3.13 6.39 -5.80
C LEU A 410 -4.05 7.29 -6.64
N ALA A 411 -5.14 6.72 -7.17
CA ALA A 411 -6.10 7.48 -7.95
C ALA A 411 -6.73 8.60 -7.10
N GLN A 412 -7.07 8.31 -5.85
CA GLN A 412 -7.65 9.28 -4.92
C GLN A 412 -6.67 10.36 -4.51
N PHE A 413 -5.42 9.98 -4.21
CA PHE A 413 -4.35 10.93 -3.89
C PHE A 413 -4.15 11.94 -5.03
N ASN A 414 -4.03 11.43 -6.27
CA ASN A 414 -3.85 12.27 -7.45
C ASN A 414 -5.06 13.17 -7.74
N VAL A 415 -6.29 12.71 -7.44
CA VAL A 415 -7.49 13.54 -7.56
C VAL A 415 -7.46 14.68 -6.53
N SER A 416 -7.13 14.39 -5.26
CA SER A 416 -7.01 15.42 -4.22
C SER A 416 -5.94 16.46 -4.56
N GLU A 417 -4.74 16.02 -4.96
CA GLU A 417 -3.66 16.90 -5.41
C GLU A 417 -4.04 17.71 -6.65
N SER A 418 -4.80 17.14 -7.59
CA SER A 418 -5.27 17.90 -8.76
C SER A 418 -6.22 19.04 -8.38
N HIS A 419 -7.06 18.85 -7.35
CA HIS A 419 -7.95 19.88 -6.83
C HIS A 419 -7.17 20.97 -6.10
N GLU A 420 -6.14 20.62 -5.33
CA GLU A 420 -5.28 21.59 -4.65
C GLU A 420 -4.35 22.33 -5.63
N ALA A 421 -3.83 21.66 -6.65
CA ALA A 421 -2.94 22.24 -7.64
C ALA A 421 -3.65 23.18 -8.63
N GLN A 422 -4.97 23.07 -8.81
CA GLN A 422 -5.76 24.09 -9.51
C GLN A 422 -5.71 25.47 -8.81
N VAL A 423 -5.35 25.51 -7.53
CA VAL A 423 -5.19 26.74 -6.74
C VAL A 423 -3.76 27.30 -6.83
N ASP A 424 -2.75 26.44 -6.98
CA ASP A 424 -1.32 26.78 -6.84
C ASP A 424 -0.51 26.74 -8.15
N GLY A 425 -1.11 26.27 -9.26
CA GLY A 425 -0.54 26.34 -10.61
C GLY A 425 0.57 25.33 -10.95
N ASN A 426 0.87 24.36 -10.06
CA ASN A 426 2.00 23.44 -10.20
C ASN A 426 1.58 21.96 -10.06
N ALA A 427 0.65 21.50 -10.91
CA ALA A 427 0.01 20.18 -10.81
C ALA A 427 0.92 18.99 -11.13
N ASP A 428 1.78 19.10 -12.13
CA ASP A 428 2.55 17.96 -12.64
C ASP A 428 3.67 17.49 -11.69
N GLU A 429 4.15 18.35 -10.78
CA GLU A 429 5.23 18.01 -9.83
C GLU A 429 4.74 17.26 -8.59
N ARG A 430 3.49 17.43 -8.17
CA ARG A 430 2.94 16.79 -6.96
C ARG A 430 2.25 15.46 -7.22
N MET A 431 1.89 15.18 -8.47
CA MET A 431 1.24 13.93 -8.85
C MET A 431 2.22 12.75 -8.79
N LEU A 432 1.79 11.67 -8.15
CA LEU A 432 2.53 10.42 -8.14
C LEU A 432 2.22 9.62 -9.41
N SER A 433 3.26 9.33 -10.19
CA SER A 433 3.15 8.49 -11.39
C SER A 433 3.62 7.07 -11.13
N GLY A 434 2.70 6.11 -11.22
CA GLY A 434 2.98 4.67 -11.20
C GLY A 434 2.57 3.95 -9.91
N SER A 435 3.19 4.29 -8.77
CA SER A 435 2.99 3.58 -7.50
C SER A 435 3.03 4.54 -6.30
N MET A 436 2.25 4.26 -5.26
CA MET A 436 2.31 4.94 -3.96
C MET A 436 3.67 4.78 -3.27
N PHE A 437 4.42 3.72 -3.59
CA PHE A 437 5.73 3.42 -2.99
C PHE A 437 6.92 3.97 -3.78
N LYS A 438 6.70 4.63 -4.93
CA LYS A 438 7.79 5.04 -5.84
C LYS A 438 8.90 5.85 -5.16
N GLY A 439 8.55 6.76 -4.24
CA GLY A 439 9.53 7.53 -3.48
C GLY A 439 10.40 6.64 -2.58
N VAL A 440 9.75 5.74 -1.83
CA VAL A 440 10.42 4.75 -0.97
C VAL A 440 11.32 3.83 -1.79
N GLU A 441 10.81 3.29 -2.90
CA GLU A 441 11.58 2.43 -3.80
C GLU A 441 12.85 3.11 -4.34
N ALA A 442 12.75 4.39 -4.70
CA ALA A 442 13.88 5.18 -5.19
C ALA A 442 14.93 5.43 -4.09
N ASP A 443 14.49 5.75 -2.88
CA ASP A 443 15.38 6.03 -1.75
C ASP A 443 16.09 4.76 -1.26
N TYR A 444 15.37 3.64 -1.20
CA TYR A 444 15.96 2.32 -0.90
C TYR A 444 16.97 1.94 -1.97
N MET A 445 16.65 2.14 -3.25
CA MET A 445 17.60 1.87 -4.32
C MET A 445 18.85 2.73 -4.24
N ARG A 446 18.72 4.00 -3.87
CA ARG A 446 19.88 4.87 -3.72
C ARG A 446 20.87 4.30 -2.70
N VAL A 447 20.37 3.82 -1.55
CA VAL A 447 21.21 3.21 -0.51
C VAL A 447 21.79 1.88 -0.96
N ILE A 448 21.03 1.02 -1.66
CA ILE A 448 21.55 -0.24 -2.22
C ILE A 448 22.71 0.03 -3.18
N LEU A 449 22.56 0.98 -4.10
CA LEU A 449 23.61 1.34 -5.04
C LEU A 449 24.84 1.92 -4.33
N GLN A 450 24.65 2.71 -3.26
CA GLN A 450 25.76 3.18 -2.43
C GLN A 450 26.49 2.03 -1.74
N ILE A 451 25.76 1.05 -1.17
CA ILE A 451 26.37 -0.15 -0.59
C ILE A 451 27.19 -0.91 -1.66
N GLU A 452 26.62 -1.14 -2.85
CA GLU A 452 27.32 -1.81 -3.95
C GLU A 452 28.61 -1.07 -4.35
N ASP A 453 28.56 0.26 -4.44
CA ASP A 453 29.69 1.10 -4.82
C ASP A 453 30.81 1.05 -3.77
N ILE A 454 30.48 1.26 -2.49
CA ILE A 454 31.43 1.27 -1.37
C ILE A 454 32.04 -0.12 -1.13
N THR A 455 31.22 -1.17 -1.17
CA THR A 455 31.70 -2.54 -0.95
C THR A 455 32.63 -3.01 -2.06
N ALA A 456 32.36 -2.65 -3.32
CA ALA A 456 33.27 -2.96 -4.40
C ALA A 456 34.64 -2.25 -4.25
N ASP A 457 34.69 -1.06 -3.62
CA ASP A 457 35.94 -0.32 -3.40
C ASP A 457 36.73 -0.94 -2.26
N ASP A 458 36.06 -1.30 -1.16
CA ASP A 458 36.71 -1.97 -0.05
C ASP A 458 37.20 -3.38 -0.43
N CYS A 459 36.44 -4.10 -1.26
CA CYS A 459 36.87 -5.37 -1.84
C CYS A 459 38.06 -5.18 -2.78
N LEU A 460 38.07 -4.12 -3.60
CA LEU A 460 39.20 -3.80 -4.47
C LEU A 460 40.45 -3.50 -3.66
N GLN A 461 40.33 -2.66 -2.63
CA GLN A 461 41.44 -2.35 -1.73
C GLN A 461 41.98 -3.62 -1.07
N TYR A 462 41.12 -4.51 -0.59
CA TYR A 462 41.56 -5.78 -0.01
C TYR A 462 42.32 -6.66 -1.01
N ILE A 463 41.81 -6.78 -2.25
CA ILE A 463 42.52 -7.51 -3.31
C ILE A 463 43.85 -6.83 -3.65
N VAL A 464 43.89 -5.50 -3.71
CA VAL A 464 45.11 -4.71 -3.94
C VAL A 464 46.17 -4.99 -2.89
N GLU A 465 45.78 -4.95 -1.61
CA GLU A 465 46.68 -5.25 -0.49
C GLU A 465 47.22 -6.68 -0.59
N SER A 466 46.43 -7.66 -1.03
CA SER A 466 46.90 -9.04 -1.24
C SER A 466 47.85 -9.19 -2.45
N MET A 467 47.80 -8.26 -3.41
CA MET A 467 48.60 -8.30 -4.64
C MET A 467 49.99 -7.68 -4.51
N TRP A 468 50.41 -7.23 -3.31
CA TRP A 468 51.68 -6.52 -3.14
C TRP A 468 52.91 -7.27 -3.68
N ARG A 469 52.94 -8.62 -3.57
CA ARG A 469 54.03 -9.45 -4.13
C ARG A 469 54.02 -9.46 -5.65
N TYR A 470 52.82 -9.46 -6.23
CA TYR A 470 52.61 -9.43 -7.66
C TYR A 470 53.01 -8.06 -8.25
N ASP A 471 52.73 -6.98 -7.52
CA ASP A 471 53.09 -5.62 -7.94
C ASP A 471 54.61 -5.38 -7.94
N LEU A 472 55.38 -6.15 -7.17
CA LEU A 472 56.85 -6.12 -7.16
C LEU A 472 57.50 -6.95 -8.29
N LYS A 473 56.71 -7.67 -9.10
CA LYS A 473 57.24 -8.56 -10.14
C LYS A 473 57.88 -7.78 -11.27
N ASN A 474 59.11 -8.16 -11.64
CA ASN A 474 59.80 -7.53 -12.76
C ASN A 474 59.43 -8.20 -14.09
N TRP A 475 58.50 -7.58 -14.81
CA TRP A 475 58.02 -8.04 -16.12
C TRP A 475 59.05 -7.96 -17.25
N SER A 476 60.09 -7.14 -17.10
CA SER A 476 61.06 -6.88 -18.17
C SER A 476 62.13 -7.97 -18.31
N THR A 477 62.42 -8.67 -17.22
CA THR A 477 63.46 -9.72 -17.16
C THR A 477 62.87 -11.12 -17.09
N PHE A 478 61.54 -11.26 -17.13
CA PHE A 478 60.87 -12.55 -17.07
C PHE A 478 61.12 -13.35 -18.35
N GLN A 479 61.50 -14.62 -18.19
CA GLN A 479 61.71 -15.60 -19.25
C GLN A 479 61.22 -16.95 -18.76
N PHE A 480 60.61 -17.74 -19.63
CA PHE A 480 60.29 -19.14 -19.31
C PHE A 480 61.58 -19.97 -19.32
N GLU A 481 61.70 -20.95 -18.42
CA GLU A 481 62.91 -21.78 -18.33
C GLU A 481 62.95 -22.80 -19.49
N ASP A 482 61.77 -23.24 -19.99
CA ASP A 482 61.62 -24.14 -21.13
C ASP A 482 60.56 -23.67 -22.16
N GLU A 483 60.71 -24.02 -23.45
CA GLU A 483 59.69 -23.70 -24.47
C GLU A 483 58.37 -24.48 -24.28
N THR A 484 58.42 -25.66 -23.66
CA THR A 484 57.23 -26.47 -23.34
C THR A 484 56.39 -25.87 -22.20
N GLU A 485 56.99 -25.04 -21.34
CA GLU A 485 56.29 -24.31 -20.28
C GLU A 485 55.36 -23.22 -20.83
N LYS A 486 55.57 -22.80 -22.08
CA LYS A 486 54.67 -21.89 -22.78
C LYS A 486 53.28 -22.51 -22.97
N ASP A 487 53.09 -23.82 -22.92
CA ASP A 487 51.74 -24.39 -23.11
C ASP A 487 51.12 -24.96 -21.82
N SER A 488 51.88 -25.13 -20.73
CA SER A 488 51.41 -25.86 -19.53
C SER A 488 51.61 -25.18 -18.16
N VAL A 489 52.19 -23.97 -18.07
CA VAL A 489 52.48 -23.35 -16.77
C VAL A 489 51.22 -22.75 -16.10
N PRO A 490 51.01 -23.02 -14.78
CA PRO A 490 49.91 -22.45 -14.01
C PRO A 490 50.06 -20.92 -13.81
N VAL A 491 48.99 -20.30 -13.30
CA VAL A 491 48.99 -18.88 -12.91
C VAL A 491 50.18 -18.57 -12.00
N SER A 492 50.71 -17.35 -12.09
CA SER A 492 51.84 -16.91 -11.28
C SER A 492 51.63 -17.25 -9.79
N PRO A 493 52.60 -17.88 -9.11
CA PRO A 493 52.42 -18.34 -7.73
C PRO A 493 52.18 -17.18 -6.75
N GLU A 494 52.62 -15.96 -7.09
CA GLU A 494 52.36 -14.76 -6.30
C GLU A 494 50.87 -14.36 -6.27
N LEU A 495 50.03 -14.93 -7.15
CA LEU A 495 48.59 -14.64 -7.24
C LEU A 495 47.70 -15.72 -6.62
N SER A 496 48.23 -16.86 -6.19
CA SER A 496 47.39 -17.98 -5.73
C SER A 496 46.52 -17.59 -4.52
N GLU A 497 47.10 -16.83 -3.58
CA GLU A 497 46.41 -16.31 -2.40
C GLU A 497 45.33 -15.29 -2.79
N THR A 498 45.66 -14.34 -3.67
CA THR A 498 44.71 -13.34 -4.18
C THR A 498 43.53 -13.98 -4.90
N LEU A 499 43.77 -15.00 -5.74
CA LEU A 499 42.70 -15.71 -6.42
C LEU A 499 41.81 -16.47 -5.43
N GLY A 500 42.38 -17.04 -4.38
CA GLY A 500 41.61 -17.63 -3.27
C GLY A 500 40.70 -16.61 -2.59
N HIS A 501 41.24 -15.45 -2.22
CA HIS A 501 40.46 -14.34 -1.64
C HIS A 501 39.33 -13.87 -2.56
N LEU A 502 39.61 -13.78 -3.86
CA LEU A 502 38.63 -13.39 -4.86
C LEU A 502 37.47 -14.39 -4.96
N VAL A 503 37.77 -15.70 -4.98
CA VAL A 503 36.74 -16.75 -4.99
C VAL A 503 35.84 -16.64 -3.74
N THR A 504 36.44 -16.44 -2.57
CA THR A 504 35.68 -16.26 -1.31
C THR A 504 34.76 -15.05 -1.38
N LEU A 505 35.27 -13.88 -1.83
CA LEU A 505 34.44 -12.67 -1.99
C LEU A 505 33.27 -12.88 -2.96
N LEU A 506 33.53 -13.50 -4.11
CA LEU A 506 32.49 -13.77 -5.11
C LEU A 506 31.43 -14.75 -4.58
N SER A 507 31.83 -15.72 -3.76
CA SER A 507 30.91 -16.64 -3.09
C SER A 507 30.04 -15.92 -2.05
N ILE A 508 30.61 -14.96 -1.31
CA ILE A 508 29.86 -14.12 -0.37
C ILE A 508 28.81 -13.28 -1.12
N PHE A 509 29.17 -12.71 -2.28
CA PHE A 509 28.23 -11.93 -3.09
C PHE A 509 27.04 -12.79 -3.53
N ASP A 510 27.28 -14.03 -3.98
CA ASP A 510 26.21 -14.95 -4.39
C ASP A 510 25.39 -15.48 -3.22
N LEU A 511 26.02 -15.65 -2.05
CA LEU A 511 25.35 -16.14 -0.86
C LEU A 511 24.38 -15.09 -0.29
N ARG A 512 24.79 -13.82 -0.28
CA ARG A 512 24.06 -12.73 0.39
C ARG A 512 23.11 -11.98 -0.52
N LEU A 513 23.42 -11.81 -1.80
CA LEU A 513 22.63 -10.99 -2.72
C LEU A 513 21.79 -11.83 -3.68
N ALA A 514 20.66 -11.29 -4.13
CA ALA A 514 19.90 -11.86 -5.25
C ALA A 514 20.77 -11.93 -6.53
N PRO A 515 20.54 -12.89 -7.45
CA PRO A 515 21.39 -13.10 -8.62
C PRO A 515 21.59 -11.85 -9.48
N ARG A 516 20.55 -11.02 -9.62
CA ARG A 516 20.62 -9.75 -10.35
C ARG A 516 21.59 -8.77 -9.70
N ARG A 517 21.56 -8.66 -8.36
CA ARG A 517 22.39 -7.76 -7.56
C ARG A 517 23.82 -8.26 -7.45
N SER A 518 24.01 -9.56 -7.19
CA SER A 518 25.34 -10.19 -7.21
C SER A 518 26.02 -9.93 -8.57
N LYS A 519 25.31 -10.16 -9.68
CA LYS A 519 25.85 -9.88 -11.02
C LYS A 519 26.23 -8.42 -11.24
N GLN A 520 25.40 -7.49 -10.74
CA GLN A 520 25.67 -6.06 -10.81
C GLN A 520 26.93 -5.68 -10.02
N LEU A 521 27.04 -6.12 -8.76
CA LEU A 521 28.19 -5.87 -7.91
C LEU A 521 29.48 -6.47 -8.51
N LYS A 522 29.41 -7.71 -8.98
CA LYS A 522 30.51 -8.37 -9.70
C LYS A 522 30.97 -7.57 -10.92
N ARG A 523 30.04 -6.93 -11.64
CA ARG A 523 30.37 -6.09 -12.80
C ARG A 523 31.12 -4.83 -12.40
N ILE A 524 30.65 -4.13 -11.38
CA ILE A 524 31.29 -2.91 -10.85
C ILE A 524 32.70 -3.26 -10.36
N PHE A 525 32.79 -4.31 -9.54
CA PHE A 525 34.05 -4.78 -8.98
C PHE A 525 35.05 -5.22 -10.06
N LEU A 526 34.59 -5.97 -11.07
CA LEU A 526 35.42 -6.36 -12.21
C LEU A 526 35.91 -5.14 -12.98
N ALA A 527 35.04 -4.17 -13.27
CA ALA A 527 35.44 -2.96 -14.01
C ALA A 527 36.61 -2.23 -13.32
N ARG A 528 36.56 -2.09 -11.98
CA ARG A 528 37.63 -1.45 -11.20
C ARG A 528 38.92 -2.28 -11.17
N LEU A 529 38.81 -3.61 -11.11
CA LEU A 529 39.98 -4.49 -11.24
C LEU A 529 40.66 -4.33 -12.60
N LEU A 530 39.86 -4.30 -13.68
CA LEU A 530 40.37 -4.13 -15.04
C LEU A 530 41.01 -2.76 -15.26
N GLU A 531 40.42 -1.70 -14.72
CA GLU A 531 40.98 -0.35 -14.74
C GLU A 531 42.35 -0.31 -14.04
N ARG A 532 42.48 -0.96 -12.87
CA ARG A 532 43.78 -1.09 -12.20
C ARG A 532 44.80 -1.85 -13.05
N PHE A 533 44.42 -2.98 -13.66
CA PHE A 533 45.34 -3.73 -14.52
C PHE A 533 45.86 -2.88 -15.68
N LEU A 534 44.98 -2.10 -16.30
CA LEU A 534 45.33 -1.16 -17.36
C LEU A 534 46.25 -0.05 -16.87
N GLU A 535 45.85 0.71 -15.85
CA GLU A 535 46.53 1.94 -15.45
C GLU A 535 47.80 1.71 -14.62
N ARG A 536 47.80 0.70 -13.74
CA ARG A 536 48.88 0.52 -12.75
C ARG A 536 49.91 -0.52 -13.16
N ILE A 537 49.53 -1.50 -13.98
CA ILE A 537 50.42 -2.59 -14.39
C ILE A 537 50.79 -2.45 -15.86
N ALA A 538 49.82 -2.45 -16.77
CA ALA A 538 50.08 -2.43 -18.21
C ALA A 538 50.70 -1.10 -18.67
N SER A 539 50.17 0.04 -18.22
CA SER A 539 50.61 1.37 -18.68
C SER A 539 51.95 1.83 -18.06
N VAL A 540 52.33 1.28 -16.90
CA VAL A 540 53.55 1.67 -16.17
C VAL A 540 54.67 0.64 -16.35
N GLY A 541 54.31 -0.63 -16.52
CA GLY A 541 55.26 -1.74 -16.62
C GLY A 541 56.03 -1.78 -17.93
N ARG A 542 57.25 -2.32 -17.89
CA ARG A 542 58.01 -2.72 -19.08
C ARG A 542 58.00 -4.24 -19.17
N PHE A 543 57.67 -4.78 -20.35
CA PHE A 543 57.45 -6.21 -20.53
C PHE A 543 58.49 -6.81 -21.48
N SER A 544 58.98 -8.01 -21.15
CA SER A 544 59.50 -8.95 -22.15
C SER A 544 58.33 -9.64 -22.87
N LEU A 545 58.58 -10.30 -24.01
CA LEU A 545 57.55 -11.08 -24.71
C LEU A 545 56.95 -12.17 -23.80
N ASP A 546 57.80 -12.93 -23.12
CA ASP A 546 57.37 -13.97 -22.18
C ASP A 546 56.64 -13.37 -20.96
N GLY A 547 57.06 -12.19 -20.49
CA GLY A 547 56.41 -11.46 -19.41
C GLY A 547 55.01 -10.98 -19.80
N ALA A 548 54.83 -10.49 -21.02
CA ALA A 548 53.52 -10.12 -21.56
C ALA A 548 52.59 -11.32 -21.70
N VAL A 549 53.12 -12.48 -22.14
CA VAL A 549 52.36 -13.73 -22.19
C VAL A 549 51.91 -14.17 -20.80
N GLN A 550 52.80 -14.13 -19.79
CA GLN A 550 52.45 -14.48 -18.41
C GLN A 550 51.46 -13.49 -17.79
N PHE A 551 51.60 -12.19 -18.06
CA PHE A 551 50.65 -11.16 -17.61
C PHE A 551 49.25 -11.41 -18.17
N ALA A 552 49.14 -11.66 -19.48
CA ALA A 552 47.86 -11.98 -20.11
C ALA A 552 47.20 -13.22 -19.50
N ARG A 553 47.97 -14.27 -19.21
CA ARG A 553 47.45 -15.48 -18.52
C ARG A 553 46.89 -15.17 -17.15
N ASN A 554 47.60 -14.36 -16.36
CA ASN A 554 47.13 -13.95 -15.05
C ASN A 554 45.82 -13.17 -15.16
N VAL A 555 45.74 -12.18 -16.07
CA VAL A 555 44.50 -11.42 -16.32
C VAL A 555 43.36 -12.35 -16.73
N HIS A 556 43.62 -13.32 -17.62
CA HIS A 556 42.63 -14.33 -18.00
C HIS A 556 42.16 -15.18 -16.82
N ALA A 557 43.04 -15.52 -15.88
CA ALA A 557 42.65 -16.23 -14.66
C ALA A 557 41.67 -15.42 -13.81
N PHE A 558 41.88 -14.11 -13.67
CA PHE A 558 40.91 -13.22 -13.02
C PHE A 558 39.59 -13.18 -13.79
N LEU A 559 39.63 -12.97 -15.12
CA LEU A 559 38.43 -12.91 -15.97
C LEU A 559 37.58 -14.18 -15.90
N ASN A 560 38.23 -15.36 -15.83
CA ASN A 560 37.55 -16.65 -15.75
C ASN A 560 36.73 -16.83 -14.46
N LEU A 561 37.04 -16.08 -13.39
CA LEU A 561 36.26 -16.07 -12.15
C LEU A 561 34.96 -15.25 -12.26
N PHE A 562 34.76 -14.50 -13.35
CA PHE A 562 33.58 -13.67 -13.58
C PHE A 562 32.74 -14.16 -14.78
N PRO A 563 32.26 -15.41 -14.79
CA PRO A 563 31.54 -15.97 -15.93
C PRO A 563 30.30 -15.13 -16.26
N GLY A 564 30.13 -14.78 -17.54
CA GLY A 564 28.96 -14.04 -18.03
C GLY A 564 28.92 -12.54 -17.68
N VAL A 565 29.91 -12.01 -16.94
CA VAL A 565 30.02 -10.58 -16.61
C VAL A 565 31.09 -9.89 -17.44
N VAL A 566 32.12 -10.61 -17.88
CA VAL A 566 33.24 -10.06 -18.69
C VAL A 566 32.75 -9.31 -19.94
N LYS A 567 31.78 -9.87 -20.68
CA LYS A 567 31.24 -9.20 -21.89
C LYS A 567 30.48 -7.90 -21.57
N GLN A 568 30.09 -7.69 -20.31
CA GLN A 568 29.28 -6.56 -19.86
C GLN A 568 30.12 -5.39 -19.35
N THR A 569 31.45 -5.53 -19.26
CA THR A 569 32.37 -4.41 -18.95
C THR A 569 32.60 -3.51 -20.17
N GLY A 570 32.07 -3.89 -21.34
CA GLY A 570 31.99 -3.05 -22.53
C GLY A 570 33.37 -2.62 -23.05
N ALA A 571 33.52 -1.32 -23.32
CA ALA A 571 34.74 -0.75 -23.87
C ALA A 571 35.96 -1.00 -22.99
N LEU A 572 35.81 -1.03 -21.66
CA LEU A 572 36.96 -1.20 -20.76
C LEU A 572 37.55 -2.62 -20.82
N GLY A 573 36.69 -3.65 -20.91
CA GLY A 573 37.13 -5.02 -21.16
C GLY A 573 37.80 -5.18 -22.52
N MET A 574 37.23 -4.58 -23.57
CA MET A 574 37.82 -4.60 -24.92
C MET A 574 39.17 -3.89 -24.97
N ARG A 575 39.29 -2.71 -24.33
CA ARG A 575 40.56 -1.98 -24.20
C ARG A 575 41.65 -2.84 -23.57
N LEU A 576 41.34 -3.54 -22.48
CA LEU A 576 42.33 -4.43 -21.87
C LEU A 576 42.73 -5.59 -22.79
N MET A 577 41.78 -6.21 -23.50
CA MET A 577 42.09 -7.28 -24.47
C MET A 577 42.97 -6.78 -25.63
N ASP A 578 42.70 -5.57 -26.12
CA ASP A 578 43.53 -4.91 -27.14
C ASP A 578 44.92 -4.61 -26.59
N THR A 579 45.03 -4.08 -25.36
CA THR A 579 46.32 -3.83 -24.69
C THR A 579 47.12 -5.12 -24.53
N LEU A 580 46.49 -6.22 -24.13
CA LEU A 580 47.15 -7.53 -24.03
C LEU A 580 47.65 -8.01 -25.40
N THR A 581 46.87 -7.79 -26.46
CA THR A 581 47.24 -8.16 -27.84
C THR A 581 48.48 -7.37 -28.28
N VAL A 582 48.51 -6.06 -28.02
CA VAL A 582 49.67 -5.21 -28.34
C VAL A 582 50.91 -5.61 -27.56
N LEU A 583 50.77 -5.89 -26.25
CA LEU A 583 51.88 -6.30 -25.39
C LEU A 583 52.51 -7.64 -25.82
N GLN A 584 51.74 -8.52 -26.45
CA GLN A 584 52.21 -9.82 -26.95
C GLN A 584 52.83 -9.78 -28.35
N MET A 585 52.91 -8.60 -28.98
CA MET A 585 53.53 -8.46 -30.30
C MET A 585 55.05 -8.69 -30.25
N SER A 586 55.60 -9.31 -31.30
CA SER A 586 57.05 -9.46 -31.41
C SER A 586 57.75 -8.09 -31.54
N PRO A 587 59.02 -7.96 -31.13
CA PRO A 587 59.76 -6.70 -31.26
C PRO A 587 59.78 -6.12 -32.68
N ILE A 588 59.79 -7.00 -33.70
CA ILE A 588 59.74 -6.62 -35.11
C ILE A 588 58.37 -6.03 -35.44
N ALA A 589 57.29 -6.71 -35.04
CA ALA A 589 55.92 -6.25 -35.27
C ALA A 589 55.62 -4.93 -34.55
N VAL A 590 56.18 -4.72 -33.36
CA VAL A 590 56.07 -3.44 -32.63
C VAL A 590 56.80 -2.30 -33.37
N GLN A 591 57.99 -2.58 -33.94
CA GLN A 591 58.74 -1.59 -34.71
C GLN A 591 58.02 -1.22 -36.01
N GLU A 592 57.42 -2.19 -36.69
CA GLU A 592 56.59 -1.97 -37.88
C GLU A 592 55.34 -1.14 -37.53
N LEU A 593 54.62 -1.51 -36.46
CA LEU A 593 53.45 -0.77 -35.99
C LEU A 593 53.79 0.71 -35.71
N ARG A 594 54.90 0.99 -35.02
CA ARG A 594 55.38 2.36 -34.76
C ARG A 594 55.67 3.15 -36.04
N GLN A 595 56.30 2.50 -37.03
CA GLN A 595 56.58 3.16 -38.31
C GLN A 595 55.30 3.47 -39.09
N VAL A 596 54.32 2.58 -39.05
CA VAL A 596 53.03 2.78 -39.74
C VAL A 596 52.22 3.87 -39.06
N LEU A 597 52.17 3.91 -37.72
CA LEU A 597 51.49 4.97 -36.97
C LEU A 597 52.13 6.34 -37.20
N ALA A 598 53.47 6.44 -37.15
CA ALA A 598 54.18 7.70 -37.43
C ALA A 598 53.95 8.21 -38.86
N ARG A 599 53.85 7.29 -39.84
CA ARG A 599 53.51 7.65 -41.23
C ARG A 599 52.07 8.12 -41.35
N ALA A 600 51.13 7.47 -40.67
CA ALA A 600 49.71 7.85 -40.67
C ALA A 600 49.51 9.24 -40.07
N GLU A 601 50.15 9.54 -38.94
CA GLU A 601 50.15 10.87 -38.31
C GLU A 601 50.71 11.94 -39.25
N SER A 602 51.84 11.67 -39.90
CA SER A 602 52.45 12.62 -40.85
C SER A 602 51.61 12.88 -42.10
N ALA A 603 50.73 11.94 -42.46
CA ALA A 603 49.84 12.01 -43.62
C ALA A 603 48.46 12.60 -43.30
N GLY A 604 48.18 12.96 -42.04
CA GLY A 604 46.85 13.40 -41.60
C GLY A 604 45.78 12.31 -41.65
N ALA A 605 46.18 11.04 -41.76
CA ALA A 605 45.29 9.89 -41.70
C ALA A 605 45.11 9.48 -40.23
N GLY A 606 43.88 9.18 -39.80
CA GLY A 606 43.62 8.73 -38.43
C GLY A 606 44.32 7.41 -38.14
N GLY A 607 45.33 7.42 -37.25
CA GLY A 607 46.11 6.23 -36.86
C GLY A 607 45.24 5.07 -36.35
N GLU A 608 44.03 5.38 -35.89
CA GLU A 608 43.00 4.42 -35.50
C GLU A 608 42.59 3.46 -36.63
N GLN A 609 42.61 3.90 -37.90
CA GLN A 609 42.28 3.02 -39.04
C GLN A 609 43.31 1.90 -39.24
N VAL A 610 44.57 2.16 -38.88
CA VAL A 610 45.65 1.18 -38.92
C VAL A 610 45.44 0.13 -37.82
N LEU A 611 45.09 0.58 -36.61
CA LEU A 611 44.82 -0.29 -35.47
C LEU A 611 43.62 -1.21 -35.73
N VAL A 612 42.53 -0.69 -36.30
CA VAL A 612 41.35 -1.48 -36.69
C VAL A 612 41.72 -2.57 -37.69
N GLY A 613 42.63 -2.30 -38.62
CA GLY A 613 43.14 -3.30 -39.57
C GLY A 613 43.92 -4.46 -38.92
N MET A 614 44.41 -4.27 -37.70
CA MET A 614 45.11 -5.29 -36.90
C MET A 614 44.19 -5.96 -35.86
N GLY A 615 42.90 -5.66 -35.87
CA GLY A 615 41.93 -6.18 -34.91
C GLY A 615 41.93 -5.46 -33.55
N ILE A 616 42.64 -4.33 -33.44
CA ILE A 616 42.65 -3.46 -32.25
C ILE A 616 41.54 -2.41 -32.45
N LEU A 617 40.50 -2.46 -31.64
CA LEU A 617 39.25 -1.74 -31.90
C LEU A 617 39.01 -0.57 -30.93
N CYS A 618 39.67 -0.56 -29.77
CA CYS A 618 39.33 0.32 -28.66
C CYS A 618 40.51 1.13 -28.11
N LEU A 619 41.72 0.93 -28.62
CA LEU A 619 42.88 1.78 -28.31
C LEU A 619 42.97 2.95 -29.28
N THR A 620 43.34 4.13 -28.77
CA THR A 620 43.68 5.29 -29.61
C THR A 620 45.11 5.15 -30.14
N ALA A 621 45.49 5.91 -31.16
CA ALA A 621 46.86 5.88 -31.69
C ALA A 621 47.94 6.31 -30.68
N GLU A 622 47.56 7.09 -29.66
CA GLU A 622 48.44 7.54 -28.57
C GLU A 622 48.61 6.47 -27.47
N GLN A 623 47.62 5.59 -27.31
CA GLN A 623 47.59 4.49 -26.34
C GLN A 623 48.28 3.25 -26.91
#